data_AF-A0A4Y2EGK1-F1
#
_entry.id   AF-A0A4Y2EGK1-F1
#
_cell.length_a   1.000
_cell.length_b   1.000
_cell.length_c   1.000
_cell.angle_alpha   90.00
_cell.angle_beta   90.00
_cell.angle_gamma   90.00
#
_symmetry.space_group_name_H-M   'P 1'
#
loop_
_entity.id
_entity.type
_entity.pdbx_description
1 polymer ?
#
loop_
_entity_poly.entity_id
_entity_poly.type
_entity_poly.pdbx_seq_one_letter_code
_entity_poly.pdbx_strand_id
1 'polypeptide(L)'
;MGLFLELFERQAKFAQIPNGRSYLIGILPTEINNLIAREPEDKARDYAHIKSLLLQRFKLTAEKFRQLMVKSQKSPDSTWHDFYHEIKTYFEGWLSGLKVETFDQLKDLMIVDQIKKRAPGDFKEHFLDEWASIISPTELVGKMEEFEDAKKTIMGKP
;
A
#
# COMPACT_ATOMS: atom_id res chain seq x y z
N MET A 1 -6.61 -6.93 -2.16
CA MET A 1 -7.90 -6.20 -2.15
C MET A 1 -8.90 -6.66 -3.22
N GLY A 2 -8.48 -7.32 -4.31
CA GLY A 2 -9.43 -8.04 -5.18
C GLY A 2 -10.21 -9.09 -4.40
N LEU A 3 -9.51 -9.99 -3.69
CA LEU A 3 -10.11 -10.98 -2.78
C LEU A 3 -10.97 -10.39 -1.64
N PHE A 4 -10.60 -9.24 -1.07
CA PHE A 4 -11.39 -8.59 -0.02
C PHE A 4 -12.71 -8.03 -0.56
N LEU A 5 -12.66 -7.37 -1.73
CA LEU A 5 -13.85 -6.86 -2.41
C LEU A 5 -14.70 -8.00 -2.97
N GLU A 6 -14.10 -9.08 -3.47
CA GLU A 6 -14.80 -10.29 -3.93
C GLU A 6 -15.47 -11.04 -2.78
N LEU A 7 -14.78 -11.24 -1.65
CA LEU A 7 -15.37 -11.85 -0.44
C LEU A 7 -16.53 -11.00 0.09
N PHE A 8 -16.36 -9.68 0.11
CA PHE A 8 -17.40 -8.73 0.46
C PHE A 8 -18.60 -8.81 -0.49
N GLU A 9 -18.37 -8.81 -1.82
CA GLU A 9 -19.42 -8.95 -2.83
C GLU A 9 -20.15 -10.30 -2.70
N ARG A 10 -19.44 -11.38 -2.33
CA ARG A 10 -20.03 -12.70 -2.05
C ARG A 10 -20.90 -12.67 -0.79
N GLN A 11 -20.41 -12.08 0.30
CA GLN A 11 -21.17 -11.94 1.55
C GLN A 11 -22.41 -11.07 1.38
N ALA A 12 -22.31 -9.96 0.64
CA ALA A 12 -23.44 -9.08 0.35
C ALA A 12 -24.52 -9.79 -0.50
N LYS A 13 -24.11 -10.64 -1.45
CA LYS A 13 -25.02 -11.51 -2.22
C LYS A 13 -25.69 -12.58 -1.34
N PHE A 14 -24.94 -13.22 -0.44
CA PHE A 14 -25.50 -14.18 0.52
C PHE A 14 -26.51 -13.53 1.47
N ALA A 15 -26.32 -12.27 1.85
CA ALA A 15 -27.21 -11.52 2.72
C ALA A 15 -28.40 -10.85 2.01
N GLN A 16 -28.55 -11.00 0.68
CA GLN A 16 -29.61 -10.39 -0.14
C GLN A 16 -29.80 -8.87 0.08
N ILE A 17 -28.71 -8.14 0.32
CA ILE A 17 -28.77 -6.70 0.64
C ILE A 17 -28.79 -5.90 -0.67
N PRO A 18 -29.85 -5.11 -0.97
CA PRO A 18 -29.97 -4.40 -2.24
C PRO A 18 -28.92 -3.29 -2.44
N ASN A 19 -28.38 -2.76 -1.34
CA ASN A 19 -27.43 -1.64 -1.33
C ASN A 19 -26.33 -1.89 -0.29
N GLY A 20 -25.22 -2.53 -0.67
CA GLY A 20 -24.11 -2.93 0.21
C GLY A 20 -23.37 -1.81 0.97
N ARG A 21 -23.85 -0.55 0.93
CA ARG A 21 -23.21 0.64 1.51
C ARG A 21 -23.25 0.68 3.04
N SER A 22 -24.36 0.31 3.67
CA SER A 22 -24.49 0.35 5.14
C SER A 22 -23.56 -0.65 5.83
N TYR A 23 -23.29 -1.77 5.16
CA TYR A 23 -22.38 -2.82 5.65
C TYR A 23 -20.90 -2.46 5.41
N LEU A 24 -20.59 -1.72 4.34
CA LEU A 24 -19.24 -1.21 4.08
C LEU A 24 -18.75 -0.32 5.22
N ILE A 25 -19.52 0.69 5.62
CA ILE A 25 -19.06 1.66 6.64
C ILE A 25 -18.80 0.99 8.00
N GLY A 26 -19.55 -0.06 8.35
CA GLY A 26 -19.39 -0.77 9.62
C GLY A 26 -18.19 -1.72 9.68
N ILE A 27 -17.67 -2.16 8.52
CA ILE A 27 -16.58 -3.15 8.43
C ILE A 27 -15.26 -2.51 7.98
N LEU A 28 -15.34 -1.36 7.30
CA LEU A 28 -14.15 -0.70 6.79
C LEU A 28 -13.38 0.00 7.93
N PRO A 29 -12.03 -0.02 7.89
CA PRO A 29 -11.20 0.77 8.79
C PRO A 29 -11.60 2.25 8.83
N THR A 30 -11.42 2.89 9.98
CA THR A 30 -11.84 4.27 10.26
C THR A 30 -11.31 5.29 9.23
N GLU A 31 -10.13 5.03 8.68
CA GLU A 31 -9.51 5.85 7.63
C GLU A 31 -10.33 5.88 6.33
N ILE A 32 -11.08 4.82 6.05
CA ILE A 32 -11.95 4.70 4.86
C ILE A 32 -13.26 5.45 5.06
N ASN A 33 -13.81 5.38 6.27
CA ASN A 33 -15.02 6.10 6.62
C ASN A 33 -14.82 7.61 6.54
N ASN A 34 -13.66 8.10 7.02
CA ASN A 34 -13.27 9.52 6.89
C ASN A 34 -13.08 9.98 5.45
N LEU A 35 -12.86 9.04 4.54
CA LEU A 35 -12.55 9.26 3.13
C LEU A 35 -13.84 9.30 2.32
N ILE A 36 -14.79 8.40 2.60
CA ILE A 36 -16.15 8.45 2.05
C ILE A 36 -16.90 9.69 2.55
N ALA A 37 -16.67 10.12 3.80
CA ALA A 37 -17.31 11.30 4.39
C ALA A 37 -16.86 12.64 3.74
N ARG A 38 -15.77 12.65 2.97
CA ARG A 38 -15.26 13.84 2.27
C ARG A 38 -15.78 13.97 0.84
N GLU A 39 -16.38 12.91 0.29
CA GLU A 39 -17.01 12.95 -1.03
C GLU A 39 -18.45 13.47 -0.93
N PRO A 40 -18.93 14.23 -1.93
CA PRO A 40 -20.29 14.74 -1.93
C PRO A 40 -21.30 13.58 -2.04
N GLU A 41 -22.50 13.77 -1.47
CA GLU A 41 -23.47 12.68 -1.23
C GLU A 41 -23.86 11.89 -2.48
N ASP A 42 -23.89 12.55 -3.64
CA ASP A 42 -24.15 11.99 -4.97
C ASP A 42 -23.06 11.02 -5.41
N LYS A 43 -21.78 11.41 -5.26
CA LYS A 43 -20.62 10.57 -5.60
C LYS A 43 -20.35 9.50 -4.55
N ALA A 44 -20.65 9.79 -3.29
CA ALA A 44 -20.52 8.83 -2.19
C ALA A 44 -21.59 7.71 -2.22
N ARG A 45 -22.66 7.89 -3.00
CA ARG A 45 -23.70 6.88 -3.26
C ARG A 45 -23.41 6.01 -4.49
N ASP A 46 -22.54 6.45 -5.38
CA ASP A 46 -22.10 5.65 -6.51
C ASP A 46 -21.06 4.61 -6.07
N TYR A 47 -21.47 3.34 -6.07
CA TYR A 47 -20.60 2.21 -5.71
C TYR A 47 -19.41 2.08 -6.66
N ALA A 48 -19.58 2.35 -7.96
CA ALA A 48 -18.48 2.29 -8.93
C ALA A 48 -17.46 3.40 -8.65
N HIS A 49 -17.94 4.60 -8.30
CA HIS A 49 -17.10 5.71 -7.89
C HIS A 49 -16.36 5.39 -6.59
N ILE A 50 -17.04 4.97 -5.53
CA ILE A 50 -16.39 4.57 -4.27
C ILE A 50 -15.42 3.42 -4.50
N LYS A 51 -15.75 2.41 -5.31
CA LYS A 51 -14.83 1.33 -5.67
C LYS A 51 -13.59 1.87 -6.37
N SER A 52 -13.72 2.75 -7.37
CA SER A 52 -12.58 3.37 -8.04
C SER A 52 -11.75 4.26 -7.12
N LEU A 53 -12.39 4.97 -6.20
CA LEU A 53 -11.79 5.94 -5.30
C LEU A 53 -11.08 5.23 -4.14
N LEU A 54 -11.65 4.13 -3.65
CA LEU A 54 -10.98 3.17 -2.80
C LEU A 54 -9.81 2.54 -3.56
N LEU A 55 -9.97 2.06 -4.78
CA LEU A 55 -8.86 1.48 -5.56
C LEU A 55 -7.75 2.50 -5.90
N GLN A 56 -8.09 3.78 -6.03
CA GLN A 56 -7.17 4.88 -6.33
C GLN A 56 -6.48 5.42 -5.07
N ARG A 57 -7.14 5.41 -3.92
CA ARG A 57 -6.63 5.94 -2.64
C ARG A 57 -6.02 4.85 -1.75
N PHE A 58 -6.61 3.65 -1.75
CA PHE A 58 -5.98 2.36 -1.44
C PHE A 58 -5.26 1.78 -2.65
N LYS A 59 -4.80 2.65 -3.57
CA LYS A 59 -3.76 2.38 -4.56
C LYS A 59 -2.99 1.15 -4.10
N LEU A 60 -3.29 0.03 -4.76
CA LEU A 60 -2.67 -1.28 -4.60
C LEU A 60 -1.22 -1.18 -5.08
N THR A 61 -0.52 -0.12 -4.67
CA THR A 61 0.89 0.05 -4.89
C THR A 61 1.53 -1.14 -4.20
N ALA A 62 2.43 -1.80 -4.91
CA ALA A 62 3.60 -2.45 -4.35
C ALA A 62 3.83 -2.23 -2.84
N GLU A 63 3.91 -0.97 -2.42
CA GLU A 63 4.14 -0.55 -1.03
C GLU A 63 3.10 -1.05 -0.02
N LYS A 64 1.81 -1.15 -0.37
CA LYS A 64 0.79 -1.68 0.55
C LYS A 64 0.97 -3.18 0.78
N PHE A 65 1.28 -3.93 -0.28
CA PHE A 65 1.60 -5.34 -0.18
C PHE A 65 2.84 -5.57 0.67
N ARG A 66 3.88 -4.77 0.47
CA ARG A 66 5.07 -4.74 1.32
C ARG A 66 4.74 -4.47 2.79
N GLN A 67 3.90 -3.48 3.07
CA GLN A 67 3.48 -3.14 4.43
C GLN A 67 2.66 -4.25 5.09
N LEU A 68 1.75 -4.89 4.35
CA LEU A 68 0.99 -6.04 4.84
C LEU A 68 1.94 -7.18 5.19
N MET A 69 2.84 -7.53 4.27
CA MET A 69 3.85 -8.56 4.49
C MET A 69 4.68 -8.34 5.76
N VAL A 70 5.10 -7.09 6.04
CA VAL A 70 5.89 -6.75 7.24
C VAL A 70 5.05 -6.76 8.52
N LYS A 71 3.77 -6.34 8.45
CA LYS A 71 2.90 -6.23 9.63
C LYS A 71 2.13 -7.51 9.95
N SER A 72 2.03 -8.44 9.00
CA SER A 72 1.28 -9.67 9.15
C SER A 72 1.86 -10.57 10.23
N GLN A 73 0.97 -11.14 11.02
CA GLN A 73 1.26 -12.12 12.06
C GLN A 73 0.30 -13.30 11.91
N LYS A 74 0.75 -14.50 12.27
CA LYS A 74 -0.09 -15.68 12.20
C LYS A 74 -1.29 -15.50 13.13
N SER A 75 -2.50 -15.57 12.59
CA SER A 75 -3.72 -15.61 13.39
C SER A 75 -3.74 -16.88 14.25
N PRO A 76 -4.21 -16.84 15.52
CA PRO A 76 -4.34 -18.02 16.36
C PRO A 76 -5.17 -19.13 15.71
N ASP A 77 -6.18 -18.77 14.91
CA ASP A 77 -7.11 -19.69 14.24
C ASP A 77 -6.60 -20.23 12.89
N SER A 78 -5.47 -19.72 12.39
CA SER A 78 -4.90 -20.11 11.09
C SER A 78 -3.78 -21.13 11.21
N THR A 79 -3.60 -21.98 10.19
CA THR A 79 -2.43 -22.86 10.11
C THR A 79 -1.19 -22.11 9.63
N TRP A 80 -0.01 -22.68 9.82
CA TRP A 80 1.22 -22.14 9.25
C TRP A 80 1.22 -22.16 7.71
N HIS A 81 0.51 -23.10 7.09
CA HIS A 81 0.33 -23.13 5.64
C HIS A 81 -0.51 -21.94 5.17
N ASP A 82 -1.60 -21.62 5.85
CA ASP A 82 -2.43 -20.45 5.52
C ASP A 82 -1.62 -19.15 5.62
N PHE A 83 -0.84 -19.01 6.68
CA PHE A 83 0.04 -17.85 6.85
C PHE A 83 1.13 -17.76 5.78
N TYR A 84 1.74 -18.89 5.39
CA TYR A 84 2.67 -18.92 4.26
C TYR A 84 2.00 -18.45 2.97
N HIS A 85 0.79 -18.94 2.66
CA HIS A 85 0.04 -18.55 1.47
C HIS A 85 -0.32 -17.06 1.49
N GLU A 86 -0.66 -16.53 2.67
CA GLU A 86 -0.93 -15.11 2.87
C GLU A 86 0.33 -14.26 2.55
N ILE A 87 1.46 -14.58 3.19
CA ILE A 87 2.74 -13.87 2.96
C ILE A 87 3.17 -13.97 1.50
N LYS A 88 3.06 -15.17 0.89
CA LYS A 88 3.38 -15.38 -0.52
C LYS A 88 2.52 -14.49 -1.43
N THR A 89 1.21 -14.42 -1.17
CA THR A 89 0.29 -13.59 -1.95
C THR A 89 0.67 -12.10 -1.85
N TYR A 90 1.08 -11.64 -0.66
CA TYR A 90 1.55 -10.26 -0.51
C TYR A 90 2.86 -10.02 -1.25
N PHE A 91 3.81 -10.94 -1.15
CA PHE A 91 5.08 -10.82 -1.86
C PHE A 91 4.88 -10.77 -3.37
N GLU A 92 4.07 -11.66 -3.95
CA GLU A 92 3.76 -11.66 -5.39
C GLU A 92 3.03 -10.38 -5.81
N GLY A 93 2.09 -9.90 -5.00
CA GLY A 93 1.42 -8.61 -5.24
C GLY A 93 2.39 -7.42 -5.19
N TRP A 94 3.43 -7.49 -4.35
CA TRP A 94 4.47 -6.47 -4.28
C TRP A 94 5.32 -6.45 -5.56
N LEU A 95 5.80 -7.61 -6.01
CA LEU A 95 6.60 -7.74 -7.22
C LEU A 95 5.82 -7.32 -8.47
N SER A 96 4.58 -7.79 -8.60
CA SER A 96 3.70 -7.43 -9.71
C SER A 96 3.42 -5.93 -9.75
N GLY A 97 3.20 -5.31 -8.58
CA GLY A 97 2.98 -3.86 -8.47
C GLY A 97 4.17 -3.00 -8.89
N LEU A 98 5.40 -3.55 -8.85
CA LEU A 98 6.64 -2.89 -9.30
C LEU A 98 7.13 -3.36 -10.65
N LYS A 99 6.41 -4.30 -11.30
CA LYS A 99 6.84 -4.96 -12.54
C LYS A 99 8.26 -5.56 -12.42
N VAL A 100 8.52 -6.21 -11.29
CA VAL A 100 9.77 -6.97 -11.09
C VAL A 100 9.64 -8.31 -11.80
N GLU A 101 10.44 -8.50 -12.84
CA GLU A 101 10.41 -9.66 -13.74
C GLU A 101 11.70 -10.49 -13.67
N THR A 102 12.81 -9.89 -13.23
CA THR A 102 14.11 -10.56 -13.18
C THR A 102 14.62 -10.77 -11.75
N PHE A 103 15.49 -11.77 -11.58
CA PHE A 103 16.16 -12.01 -10.30
C PHE A 103 17.05 -10.83 -9.89
N ASP A 104 17.66 -10.13 -10.85
CA ASP A 104 18.46 -8.94 -10.57
C ASP A 104 17.60 -7.79 -10.01
N GLN A 105 16.46 -7.51 -10.63
CA GLN A 105 15.49 -6.53 -10.12
C GLN A 105 14.98 -6.89 -8.72
N LEU A 106 14.80 -8.19 -8.44
CA LEU A 106 14.44 -8.64 -7.09
C LEU A 106 15.55 -8.35 -6.07
N LYS A 107 16.82 -8.64 -6.39
CA LYS A 107 17.96 -8.31 -5.50
C LYS A 107 18.01 -6.81 -5.21
N ASP A 108 17.86 -6.00 -6.25
CA ASP A 108 17.85 -4.55 -6.17
C ASP A 108 16.71 -4.05 -5.27
N LEU A 109 15.50 -4.58 -5.45
CA LEU A 109 14.35 -4.28 -4.60
C LEU A 109 14.61 -4.65 -3.12
N MET A 110 15.26 -5.78 -2.86
CA MET A 110 15.60 -6.22 -1.49
C MET A 110 16.61 -5.30 -0.83
N ILE A 111 17.63 -4.87 -1.57
CA ILE A 111 18.62 -3.90 -1.09
C ILE A 111 17.94 -2.56 -0.80
N VAL A 112 17.12 -2.08 -1.73
CA VAL A 112 16.34 -0.85 -1.58
C VAL A 112 15.45 -0.89 -0.34
N ASP A 113 14.67 -1.96 -0.12
CA ASP A 113 13.81 -2.07 1.07
C ASP A 113 14.62 -2.01 2.37
N GLN A 114 15.83 -2.57 2.39
CA GLN A 114 16.73 -2.50 3.55
C GLN A 114 17.29 -1.10 3.80
N ILE A 115 17.65 -0.36 2.75
CA ILE A 115 18.11 1.03 2.87
C ILE A 115 16.96 1.91 3.35
N LYS A 116 15.77 1.76 2.76
CA LYS A 116 14.56 2.53 3.12
C LYS A 116 14.16 2.38 4.59
N LYS A 117 14.42 1.22 5.22
CA LYS A 117 14.18 0.99 6.66
C LYS A 117 15.11 1.78 7.58
N ARG A 118 16.26 2.24 7.08
CA ARG A 118 17.30 2.97 7.82
C ARG A 118 17.31 4.46 7.49
N ALA A 119 16.56 4.88 6.49
CA ALA A 119 16.47 6.27 6.09
C ALA A 119 15.78 7.13 7.16
N PRO A 120 16.23 8.38 7.37
CA PRO A 120 15.56 9.34 8.24
C PRO A 120 14.11 9.60 7.81
N GLY A 121 13.21 9.85 8.77
CA GLY A 121 11.78 10.04 8.49
C GLY A 121 11.47 11.23 7.59
N ASP A 122 12.24 12.31 7.75
CA ASP A 122 12.21 13.55 6.97
C ASP A 122 12.55 13.33 5.48
N PHE A 123 13.32 12.29 5.16
CA PHE A 123 13.60 11.92 3.78
C PHE A 123 12.36 11.33 3.09
N LYS A 124 11.67 10.41 3.80
CA LYS A 124 10.49 9.73 3.27
C LYS A 124 9.37 10.71 2.94
N GLU A 125 9.20 11.77 3.73
CA GLU A 125 8.19 12.81 3.53
C GLU A 125 8.47 13.65 2.28
N HIS A 126 9.74 13.90 1.96
CA HIS A 126 10.15 14.69 0.79
C HIS A 126 9.92 13.97 -0.54
N PHE A 127 10.02 12.63 -0.56
CA PHE A 127 9.94 11.81 -1.78
C PHE A 127 8.71 10.90 -1.83
N LEU A 128 7.62 11.19 -1.09
CA LEU A 128 6.47 10.29 -0.91
C LEU A 128 5.93 9.67 -2.21
N ASP A 129 5.87 10.46 -3.29
CA ASP A 129 5.29 10.03 -4.57
C ASP A 129 6.19 9.04 -5.34
N GLU A 130 7.51 9.19 -5.23
CA GLU A 130 8.50 8.35 -5.94
C GLU A 130 9.07 7.24 -5.04
N TRP A 131 8.99 7.42 -3.71
CA TRP A 131 9.57 6.54 -2.71
C TRP A 131 9.08 5.09 -2.84
N ALA A 132 7.81 4.89 -3.21
CA ALA A 132 7.24 3.55 -3.38
C ALA A 132 7.69 2.86 -4.67
N SER A 133 8.09 3.61 -5.70
CA SER A 133 8.41 3.09 -7.03
C SER A 133 9.91 2.92 -7.29
N ILE A 134 10.78 3.57 -6.52
CA ILE A 134 12.23 3.40 -6.66
C ILE A 134 12.59 1.95 -6.31
N ILE A 135 13.12 1.22 -7.28
CA ILE A 135 13.62 -0.16 -7.14
C ILE A 135 15.14 -0.26 -7.32
N SER A 136 15.78 0.79 -7.84
CA SER A 136 17.23 0.86 -8.05
C SER A 136 17.95 1.35 -6.78
N PRO A 137 18.92 0.60 -6.23
CA PRO A 137 19.71 1.04 -5.09
C PRO A 137 20.52 2.30 -5.37
N THR A 138 21.11 2.40 -6.57
CA THR A 138 21.94 3.56 -6.95
C THR A 138 21.12 4.82 -7.10
N GLU A 139 19.92 4.71 -7.68
CA GLU A 139 18.96 5.81 -7.78
C GLU A 139 18.53 6.30 -6.40
N LEU A 140 18.22 5.37 -5.49
CA LEU A 140 17.84 5.71 -4.11
C LEU A 140 18.96 6.46 -3.39
N VAL A 141 20.18 5.92 -3.44
CA VAL A 141 21.34 6.52 -2.77
C VAL A 141 21.64 7.91 -3.33
N GLY A 142 21.61 8.09 -4.65
CA GLY A 142 21.83 9.41 -5.27
C GLY A 142 20.82 10.45 -4.77
N LYS A 143 19.52 10.10 -4.74
CA LYS A 143 18.48 11.00 -4.17
C LYS A 143 18.71 11.30 -2.68
N MET A 144 19.21 10.33 -1.91
CA MET A 144 19.56 10.51 -0.50
C MET A 144 20.70 11.52 -0.30
N GLU A 145 21.77 11.38 -1.07
CA GLU A 145 22.91 12.29 -1.04
C GLU A 145 22.53 13.72 -1.48
N GLU A 146 21.76 13.86 -2.56
CA GLU A 146 21.25 15.16 -3.04
C GLU A 146 20.44 15.91 -1.97
N PHE A 147 19.56 15.21 -1.26
CA PHE A 147 18.78 15.79 -0.18
C PHE A 147 19.65 16.22 1.00
N GLU A 148 20.61 15.38 1.40
CA GLU A 148 21.53 15.70 2.49
C GLU A 148 22.36 16.95 2.17
N ASP A 149 22.83 17.08 0.93
CA ASP A 149 23.62 18.24 0.48
C ASP A 149 22.76 19.51 0.36
N ALA A 150 21.52 19.39 -0.12
CA ALA A 150 20.57 20.49 -0.11
C ALA A 150 20.29 20.97 1.33
N LYS A 151 20.08 20.03 2.26
CA LYS A 151 19.86 20.34 3.69
C LYS A 151 21.07 21.02 4.31
N LYS A 152 22.30 20.56 4.04
CA LYS A 152 23.55 21.23 4.47
C LYS A 152 23.66 22.65 3.91
N THR A 153 23.28 22.87 2.65
CA THR A 153 23.34 24.18 2.01
C THR A 153 22.32 25.16 2.60
N ILE A 154 21.13 24.69 2.96
CA ILE A 154 20.07 25.51 3.57
C ILE A 154 20.38 25.81 5.05
N MET A 155 20.87 24.83 5.81
CA MET A 155 21.25 25.01 7.22
C MET A 155 22.64 25.66 7.42
N GLY A 156 23.44 25.75 6.35
CA GLY A 156 24.80 26.31 6.34
C GLY A 156 24.88 27.76 5.87
N LYS A 157 23.75 28.44 5.60
CA LYS A 157 23.75 29.89 5.39
C LYS A 157 23.65 30.62 6.74
N PRO A 158 24.57 31.57 7.03
CA PRO A 158 24.55 32.35 8.26
C PRO A 158 23.32 33.26 8.37
#